data_AF-A0ABC8EAX4-F1
#
_entry.id   AF-A0ABC8EAX4-F1
#
_cell.length_a   1.000
_cell.length_b   1.000
_cell.length_c   1.000
_cell.angle_alpha   90.00
_cell.angle_beta   90.00
_cell.angle_gamma   90.00
#
_symmetry.space_group_name_H-M   'P 1'
#
loop_
_entity.id
_entity.type
_entity.pdbx_description
1 polymer ?
#
loop_
_entity_poly.entity_id
_entity_poly.type
_entity_poly.pdbx_seq_one_letter_code
_entity_poly.pdbx_strand_id
1 'polypeptide(L)'
;MEANIMEFITEQAFILVPALYILGLMLKQTKQIKDWTIPWILLICAIGSCIAIMGINIQALLQGVLVTGVAVFGNQLVKQTTIKSKEEK
;
A
#
# COMPACT_ATOMS: atom_id res chain seq x y z
N MET A 1 -28.47 -11.60 -1.70
CA MET A 1 -27.47 -10.54 -1.99
C MET A 1 -26.12 -11.15 -1.67
N GLU A 2 -25.54 -11.84 -2.64
CA GLU A 2 -24.22 -12.44 -2.47
C GLU A 2 -23.20 -11.30 -2.56
N ALA A 3 -22.56 -10.99 -1.44
CA ALA A 3 -21.48 -10.01 -1.42
C ALA A 3 -20.30 -10.61 -2.20
N ASN A 4 -20.18 -10.26 -3.47
CA ASN A 4 -19.08 -10.67 -4.32
C ASN A 4 -17.82 -9.89 -3.88
N ILE A 5 -17.06 -10.45 -2.96
CA ILE A 5 -15.87 -9.82 -2.36
C ILE A 5 -14.80 -9.54 -3.44
N MET A 6 -14.83 -10.30 -4.54
CA MET A 6 -13.96 -10.08 -5.71
C MET A 6 -14.28 -8.78 -6.46
N GLU A 7 -15.45 -8.19 -6.24
CA GLU A 7 -15.87 -6.93 -6.86
C GLU A 7 -15.49 -5.70 -6.02
N PHE A 8 -15.06 -5.91 -4.76
CA PHE A 8 -14.64 -4.82 -3.86
C PHE A 8 -13.24 -4.28 -4.17
N ILE A 9 -12.38 -5.07 -4.83
CA ILE A 9 -11.08 -4.59 -5.28
C ILE A 9 -11.10 -4.46 -6.80
N THR A 10 -11.29 -3.23 -7.27
CA THR A 10 -11.10 -2.87 -8.67
C THR A 10 -9.71 -3.26 -9.13
N GLU A 11 -9.64 -3.94 -10.27
CA GLU A 11 -8.40 -4.41 -10.92
C GLU A 11 -7.36 -3.28 -11.08
N GLN A 12 -7.85 -2.05 -11.24
CA GLN A 12 -7.07 -0.82 -11.36
C GLN A 12 -6.34 -0.42 -10.06
N ALA A 13 -6.81 -0.84 -8.89
CA ALA A 13 -6.16 -0.55 -7.61
C ALA A 13 -4.98 -1.50 -7.33
N PHE A 14 -4.97 -2.69 -7.93
CA PHE A 14 -3.88 -3.65 -7.75
C PHE A 14 -2.55 -3.14 -8.27
N ILE A 15 -2.54 -2.36 -9.37
CA ILE A 15 -1.29 -1.80 -9.92
C ILE A 15 -0.68 -0.72 -9.01
N LEU A 16 -1.48 -0.09 -8.15
CA LEU A 16 -1.00 0.89 -7.18
C LEU A 16 -0.16 0.24 -6.08
N VAL A 17 -0.38 -1.03 -5.75
CA VAL A 17 0.39 -1.74 -4.72
C VAL A 17 1.89 -1.79 -5.05
N PRO A 18 2.34 -2.35 -6.21
CA PRO A 18 3.75 -2.34 -6.57
C PRO A 18 4.29 -0.92 -6.83
N ALA A 19 3.46 -0.01 -7.36
CA ALA A 19 3.88 1.38 -7.57
C ALA A 19 4.20 2.10 -6.25
N LEU A 20 3.31 2.01 -5.27
CA LEU A 20 3.50 2.57 -3.93
C LEU A 20 4.63 1.87 -3.16
N TYR A 21 4.85 0.58 -3.41
CA TYR A 21 5.99 -0.13 -2.85
C TYR A 21 7.33 0.46 -3.33
N ILE A 22 7.48 0.68 -4.65
CA ILE A 22 8.67 1.32 -5.22
C ILE A 22 8.84 2.73 -4.66
N LEU A 23 7.75 3.52 -4.62
CA LEU A 23 7.74 4.86 -4.02
C LEU A 23 8.19 4.83 -2.55
N GLY A 24 7.70 3.87 -1.78
CA GLY A 24 8.08 3.67 -0.37
C GLY A 24 9.56 3.33 -0.21
N LEU A 25 10.14 2.53 -1.11
CA LEU A 25 11.56 2.25 -1.13
C LEU A 25 12.39 3.51 -1.46
N MET A 26 11.96 4.32 -2.43
CA MET A 26 12.63 5.57 -2.77
C MET A 26 12.60 6.57 -1.60
N LEU A 27 11.44 6.70 -0.93
CA LEU A 27 11.30 7.52 0.27
C LEU A 27 12.20 7.02 1.40
N LYS A 28 12.30 5.69 1.59
CA LYS A 28 13.17 5.08 2.60
C LYS A 28 14.67 5.31 2.32
N GLN A 29 15.07 5.40 1.06
CA GLN A 29 16.46 5.73 0.69
C GLN A 29 16.82 7.20 0.94
N THR A 30 15.83 8.07 1.12
CA THR A 30 16.04 9.50 1.34
C THR A 30 16.41 9.76 2.81
N LYS A 31 17.67 10.13 3.08
CA LYS A 31 18.19 10.37 4.45
C LYS A 31 17.40 11.38 5.30
N GLN A 32 16.65 12.28 4.67
CA GLN A 32 15.86 13.30 5.38
C GLN A 32 14.48 12.83 5.82
N ILE A 33 14.01 11.67 5.35
CA ILE A 33 12.66 11.16 5.61
C ILE A 33 12.73 10.12 6.72
N LYS A 34 12.00 10.36 7.81
CA LYS A 34 11.94 9.43 8.93
C LYS A 34 11.01 8.27 8.58
N ASP A 35 11.39 7.05 8.97
CA ASP A 35 10.64 5.82 8.64
C ASP A 35 9.15 5.88 9.01
N TRP A 36 8.77 6.57 10.10
CA TRP A 36 7.36 6.69 10.50
C TRP A 36 6.52 7.57 9.55
N THR A 37 7.15 8.45 8.77
CA THR A 37 6.47 9.38 7.86
C THR A 37 6.13 8.74 6.52
N ILE A 38 6.84 7.68 6.16
CA ILE A 38 6.68 6.97 4.89
C ILE A 38 5.23 6.46 4.71
N PRO A 39 4.60 5.79 5.72
CA PRO A 39 3.22 5.35 5.59
C PRO A 39 2.22 6.50 5.36
N TRP A 40 2.43 7.65 5.99
CA TRP A 40 1.56 8.82 5.82
C TRP A 40 1.69 9.45 4.43
N ILE A 41 2.90 9.55 3.91
CA ILE A 41 3.16 10.04 2.56
C ILE A 41 2.52 9.09 1.54
N LEU A 42 2.74 7.79 1.69
CA LEU A 42 2.14 6.78 0.83
C LEU A 42 0.61 6.79 0.88
N LEU A 43 0.01 7.01 2.05
CA LEU A 43 -1.44 7.10 2.22
C LEU A 43 -2.04 8.24 1.40
N ILE A 44 -1.44 9.43 1.48
CA ILE A 44 -1.90 10.60 0.72
C ILE A 44 -1.74 10.35 -0.79
N CYS A 45 -0.59 9.81 -1.21
CA CYS A 45 -0.36 9.45 -2.61
C CYS A 45 -1.36 8.40 -3.12
N ALA A 46 -1.66 7.37 -2.33
CA ALA A 46 -2.57 6.30 -2.70
C ALA A 46 -4.01 6.81 -2.82
N ILE A 47 -4.48 7.58 -1.85
CA ILE A 47 -5.82 8.18 -1.88
C ILE A 47 -5.95 9.12 -3.09
N GLY A 48 -4.96 9.99 -3.32
CA GLY A 48 -4.95 10.88 -4.48
C GLY A 48 -4.98 10.12 -5.80
N SER A 49 -4.22 9.02 -5.90
CA SER A 49 -4.18 8.18 -7.10
C SER A 49 -5.49 7.42 -7.33
N CYS A 50 -6.09 6.85 -6.28
CA CYS A 50 -7.38 6.19 -6.37
C CYS A 50 -8.48 7.17 -6.78
N ILE A 51 -8.49 8.40 -6.23
CA ILE A 51 -9.43 9.45 -6.63
C ILE A 51 -9.21 9.85 -8.09
N ALA A 52 -7.96 9.93 -8.56
CA ALA A 52 -7.66 10.25 -9.95
C ALA A 52 -8.13 9.17 -10.95
N ILE A 53 -8.10 7.89 -10.54
CA ILE A 53 -8.50 6.76 -11.39
C ILE A 53 -10.02 6.51 -11.34
N MET A 54 -10.60 6.51 -10.14
CA MET A 54 -11.98 6.09 -9.89
C MET A 54 -12.96 7.27 -9.73
N GLY A 55 -12.44 8.50 -9.68
CA GLY A 55 -13.21 9.71 -9.38
C GLY A 55 -13.36 9.97 -7.87
N ILE A 56 -13.94 11.12 -7.54
CA ILE A 56 -14.20 11.52 -6.15
C ILE A 56 -15.39 10.71 -5.62
N ASN A 57 -15.11 9.59 -4.95
CA ASN A 57 -16.11 8.82 -4.22
C ASN A 57 -15.52 8.19 -2.94
N ILE A 58 -16.39 7.65 -2.10
CA ILE A 58 -15.99 7.00 -0.83
C ILE A 58 -15.22 5.69 -1.07
N GLN A 59 -15.52 4.94 -2.13
CA GLN A 59 -14.80 3.72 -2.48
C GLN A 59 -13.33 3.99 -2.85
N ALA A 60 -13.03 5.09 -3.55
CA ALA A 60 -11.69 5.51 -3.93
C ALA A 60 -10.87 5.87 -2.69
N LEU A 61 -11.50 6.51 -1.71
CA LEU A 61 -10.88 6.79 -0.41
C LEU A 61 -10.54 5.50 0.32
N LEU A 62 -11.51 4.58 0.46
CA LEU A 62 -11.32 3.29 1.11
C LEU A 62 -10.27 2.43 0.40
N GLN A 63 -10.29 2.41 -0.93
CA GLN A 63 -9.28 1.74 -1.76
C GLN A 63 -7.88 2.29 -1.50
N GLY A 64 -7.72 3.62 -1.48
CA GLY A 64 -6.43 4.24 -1.16
C GLY A 64 -5.88 3.79 0.19
N VAL A 65 -6.73 3.68 1.21
CA VAL A 65 -6.34 3.17 2.54
C VAL A 65 -5.95 1.69 2.47
N LEU A 66 -6.76 0.84 1.83
CA LEU A 66 -6.52 -0.60 1.72
C LEU A 66 -5.22 -0.89 0.95
N VAL A 67 -5.02 -0.26 -0.21
CA VAL A 67 -3.83 -0.40 -1.04
C VAL A 67 -2.58 0.04 -0.26
N THR A 68 -2.64 1.15 0.48
CA THR A 68 -1.53 1.61 1.34
C THR A 68 -1.22 0.58 2.42
N GLY A 69 -2.25 0.04 3.08
CA GLY A 69 -2.10 -1.01 4.09
C GLY A 69 -1.37 -2.22 3.52
N VAL A 70 -1.78 -2.71 2.35
CA VAL A 70 -1.13 -3.85 1.68
C VAL A 70 0.32 -3.52 1.32
N ALA A 71 0.59 -2.33 0.76
CA ALA A 71 1.95 -1.93 0.37
C ALA A 71 2.91 -1.79 1.58
N VAL A 72 2.43 -1.23 2.70
CA VAL A 72 3.25 -0.99 3.90
C VAL A 72 3.37 -2.25 4.77
N PHE A 73 2.27 -2.92 5.09
CA PHE A 73 2.28 -4.12 5.94
C PHE A 73 2.79 -5.34 5.18
N GLY A 74 2.54 -5.47 3.87
CA GLY A 74 3.12 -6.53 3.05
C GLY A 74 4.64 -6.53 3.11
N ASN A 75 5.26 -5.34 3.08
CA ASN A 75 6.71 -5.19 3.28
C ASN A 75 7.17 -5.68 4.67
N GLN A 76 6.37 -5.45 5.71
CA GLN A 76 6.68 -5.92 7.06
C GLN A 76 6.53 -7.44 7.18
N LEU A 77 5.48 -8.02 6.59
CA LEU A 77 5.26 -9.47 6.58
C LEU A 77 6.40 -10.20 5.86
N VAL A 78 6.80 -9.76 4.66
CA VAL A 78 7.92 -10.33 3.92
C VAL A 78 9.22 -10.26 4.74
N LYS A 79 9.47 -9.13 5.41
CA LYS A 79 10.63 -8.98 6.29
C LYS A 79 10.56 -9.90 7.50
N GLN A 80 9.41 -10.01 8.17
CA GLN A 80 9.26 -10.88 9.34
C GLN A 80 9.47 -12.36 8.99
N THR A 81 8.92 -12.83 7.87
CA THR A 81 9.10 -14.22 7.43
C THR A 81 10.56 -14.53 7.05
N THR A 82 11.23 -13.58 6.39
CA THR A 82 12.64 -13.76 6.00
C THR A 82 13.59 -13.73 7.20
N ILE A 83 13.31 -12.89 8.21
CA ILE A 83 14.13 -12.77 9.41
C ILE A 83 13.98 -14.00 10.30
N LYS A 84 12.76 -14.50 10.51
CA LYS A 84 12.52 -15.69 11.34
C LYS A 84 13.22 -16.95 10.80
N SER A 85 13.35 -17.08 9.48
CA SER A 85 14.08 -18.20 8.87
C SER A 85 15.60 -18.18 9.10
N LYS A 86 16.19 -17.05 9.52
CA LYS A 86 17.63 -16.95 9.81
C LYS A 86 18.00 -17.28 11.25
N GLU A 87 17.05 -17.26 12.19
CA GLU A 87 17.31 -17.70 13.58
C GLU A 87 17.22 -19.22 13.75
N GLU A 88 16.68 -19.94 12.77
CA GLU A 88 16.60 -21.40 12.76
C GLU A 88 17.74 -22.09 11.97
N LYS A 89 18.78 -21.37 11.56
CA LYS A 89 19.99 -21.90 10.91
C LYS A 89 21.26 -21.42 11.60
#